data_AF-A0AAQ3TGI3-F1
#
_entry.id   AF-A0AAQ3TGI3-F1
#
_cell.length_a   1.000
_cell.length_b   1.000
_cell.length_c   1.000
_cell.angle_alpha   90.00
_cell.angle_beta   90.00
_cell.angle_gamma   90.00
#
_symmetry.space_group_name_H-M   'P 1'
#
loop_
_entity.id
_entity.type
_entity.pdbx_description
1 polymer ?
#
loop_
_entity_poly.entity_id
_entity_poly.type
_entity_poly.pdbx_seq_one_letter_code
_entity_poly.pdbx_strand_id
1 'polypeptide(L)'
;MMTEASGACEIARLPKELLSAALALTTPRDVCRAAAVSRDFHKAAGSDAVWACFLPPPGDVPSMEEPSGGPAPRSKKEEFLLLSDGDHSLLLADGLTSSWLDRETCAKCYMIPARALHISWGDTPSYWRWIRLPYYRFEAAELVYVFWFEIRGKIPGKMLSQGSAYAAYIVFKTTDQSTGLGYPPLKASVISVAGWKSSCQVSLQSYDDSEYEDGAMPYTCSVPHGWRALCRDLVLPQERGDGWMELELGVFYKDGDDGEVGFSLLQTQAHVKRGLIVQGIEIRPANR
;
A
#
# COMPACT_ATOMS: atom_id res chain seq x y z
N MET A 1 0.88 14.26 63.50
CA MET A 1 1.46 13.37 62.48
C MET A 1 0.39 13.14 61.43
N MET A 2 0.47 13.84 60.30
CA MET A 2 -0.35 13.53 59.14
C MET A 2 0.42 12.48 58.33
N THR A 3 -0.12 11.28 58.24
CA THR A 3 0.38 10.26 57.32
C THR A 3 0.01 10.70 55.90
N GLU A 4 1.01 11.17 55.14
CA GLU A 4 0.90 11.30 53.70
C GLU A 4 0.59 9.92 53.12
N ALA A 5 -0.64 9.73 52.66
CA ALA A 5 -0.98 8.62 51.80
C ALA A 5 -0.22 8.84 50.49
N SER A 6 0.87 8.09 50.32
CA SER A 6 1.55 7.90 49.04
C SER A 6 0.48 7.75 47.96
N GLY A 7 0.42 8.70 47.03
CA GLY A 7 -0.48 8.69 45.87
C GLY A 7 -0.15 7.51 44.96
N ALA A 8 -0.56 6.31 45.36
CA ALA A 8 -0.57 5.16 44.49
C ALA A 8 -1.57 5.49 43.37
N CYS A 9 -1.06 5.58 42.14
CA CYS A 9 -1.86 5.79 40.95
C CYS A 9 -3.07 4.85 40.98
N GLU A 10 -4.31 5.37 40.95
CA GLU A 10 -5.54 4.57 41.04
C GLU A 10 -5.59 3.43 40.01
N ILE A 11 -4.88 3.58 38.90
CA ILE A 11 -4.75 2.59 37.84
C ILE A 11 -3.97 1.33 38.28
N ALA A 12 -3.08 1.46 39.26
CA ALA A 12 -2.33 0.34 39.86
C ALA A 12 -3.21 -0.56 40.74
N ARG A 13 -4.46 -0.15 41.02
CA ARG A 13 -5.45 -0.98 41.72
C ARG A 13 -6.27 -1.87 40.79
N LEU A 14 -6.19 -1.66 39.47
CA LEU A 14 -6.93 -2.46 38.50
C LEU A 14 -6.23 -3.81 38.26
N PRO A 15 -6.98 -4.93 38.22
CA PRO A 15 -6.45 -6.21 37.78
C PRO A 15 -5.87 -6.13 36.37
N LYS A 16 -4.80 -6.91 36.13
CA LYS A 16 -4.12 -6.98 34.83
C LYS A 16 -5.09 -7.37 33.71
N GLU A 17 -6.10 -8.17 34.03
CA GLU A 17 -7.11 -8.69 33.11
C GLU A 17 -7.99 -7.56 32.59
N LEU A 18 -8.38 -6.60 33.44
CA LEU A 18 -9.15 -5.43 33.01
C LEU A 18 -8.31 -4.48 32.16
N LEU A 19 -7.04 -4.29 32.53
CA LEU A 19 -6.11 -3.50 31.71
C LEU A 19 -5.91 -4.16 30.33
N SER A 20 -5.74 -5.47 30.29
CA SER A 20 -5.57 -6.22 29.04
C SER A 20 -6.84 -6.15 28.18
N ALA A 21 -8.02 -6.33 28.78
CA ALA A 21 -9.29 -6.22 28.06
C ALA A 21 -9.52 -4.81 27.49
N ALA A 22 -9.18 -3.76 28.25
CA ALA A 22 -9.25 -2.38 27.76
C ALA A 22 -8.28 -2.15 26.60
N LEU A 23 -7.03 -2.63 26.71
CA LEU A 23 -6.02 -2.50 25.66
C LEU A 23 -6.39 -3.25 24.38
N ALA A 24 -7.03 -4.42 24.50
CA ALA A 24 -7.50 -5.22 23.36
C ALA A 24 -8.57 -4.51 22.50
N LEU A 25 -9.22 -3.47 23.04
CA LEU A 25 -10.21 -2.64 22.34
C LEU A 25 -9.60 -1.36 21.71
N THR A 26 -8.28 -1.22 21.75
CA THR A 26 -7.55 -0.05 21.21
C THR A 26 -6.72 -0.44 19.98
N THR A 27 -5.88 0.47 19.48
CA THR A 27 -4.95 0.17 18.37
C THR A 27 -3.62 -0.39 18.89
N PRO A 28 -2.85 -1.14 18.07
CA PRO A 28 -1.49 -1.57 18.44
C PRO A 28 -0.58 -0.41 18.85
N ARG A 29 -0.79 0.77 18.25
CA ARG A 29 -0.08 2.01 18.57
C ARG A 29 -0.41 2.49 19.98
N ASP A 30 -1.68 2.47 20.37
CA ASP A 30 -2.12 2.86 21.71
C ASP A 30 -1.64 1.86 22.76
N VAL A 31 -1.63 0.56 22.44
CA VAL A 31 -1.03 -0.47 23.31
C VAL A 31 0.44 -0.20 23.57
N CYS A 32 1.21 0.12 22.51
CA CYS A 32 2.63 0.48 22.66
C CYS A 32 2.82 1.76 23.50
N ARG A 33 1.97 2.78 23.30
CA ARG A 33 2.01 4.02 24.08
C ARG A 33 1.67 3.78 25.55
N ALA A 34 0.61 3.02 25.83
CA ALA A 34 0.19 2.68 27.18
C ALA A 34 1.29 1.89 27.92
N ALA A 35 1.97 0.97 27.23
CA ALA A 35 3.09 0.21 27.79
C ALA A 35 4.22 1.10 28.35
N ALA A 36 4.43 2.29 27.78
CA ALA A 36 5.45 3.23 28.25
C ALA A 36 5.03 4.03 29.50
N VAL A 37 3.74 4.03 29.87
CA VAL A 37 3.20 4.85 30.97
C VAL A 37 3.48 4.23 32.34
N SER A 38 3.37 2.91 32.48
CA SER A 38 3.61 2.23 33.77
C SER A 38 4.03 0.77 33.60
N ARG A 39 4.59 0.18 34.66
CA ARG A 39 4.97 -1.25 34.68
C ARG A 39 3.78 -2.18 34.55
N ASP A 40 2.62 -1.80 35.07
CA ASP A 40 1.41 -2.62 35.01
C ASP A 40 0.82 -2.60 33.60
N PHE A 41 0.78 -1.43 32.96
CA PHE A 41 0.45 -1.34 31.54
C PHE A 41 1.45 -2.08 30.66
N HIS A 42 2.75 -1.99 30.94
CA HIS A 42 3.77 -2.74 30.21
C HIS A 42 3.51 -4.26 30.27
N LYS A 43 3.18 -4.79 31.47
CA LYS A 43 2.84 -6.20 31.65
C LYS A 43 1.54 -6.60 30.95
N ALA A 44 0.50 -5.74 30.99
CA ALA A 44 -0.77 -5.99 30.32
C ALA A 44 -0.63 -5.93 28.79
N ALA A 45 0.08 -4.93 28.28
CA ALA A 45 0.38 -4.74 26.87
C ALA A 45 1.26 -5.85 26.28
N GLY A 46 2.02 -6.58 27.10
CA GLY A 46 2.77 -7.77 26.68
C GLY A 46 1.94 -9.06 26.61
N SER A 47 0.64 -9.01 26.92
CA SER A 47 -0.22 -10.20 26.97
C SER A 47 -0.64 -10.67 25.58
N ASP A 48 -0.51 -11.97 25.30
CA ASP A 48 -0.97 -12.56 24.03
C ASP A 48 -2.46 -12.38 23.78
N ALA A 49 -3.27 -12.29 24.84
CA ALA A 49 -4.71 -12.01 24.72
C ALA A 49 -4.99 -10.65 24.06
N VAL A 50 -4.10 -9.66 24.25
CA VAL A 50 -4.22 -8.34 23.60
C VAL A 50 -3.86 -8.45 22.12
N TRP A 51 -2.71 -9.06 21.82
CA TRP A 51 -2.21 -9.13 20.44
C TRP A 51 -2.98 -10.12 19.56
N ALA A 52 -3.63 -11.13 20.15
CA ALA A 52 -4.54 -12.01 19.43
C ALA A 52 -5.73 -11.26 18.79
N CYS A 53 -6.15 -10.12 19.35
CA CYS A 53 -7.22 -9.29 18.78
C CYS A 53 -6.78 -8.47 17.56
N PHE A 54 -5.48 -8.30 17.35
CA PHE A 54 -4.90 -7.57 16.21
C PHE A 54 -4.50 -8.47 15.05
N LEU A 55 -4.66 -9.79 15.23
CA LEU A 55 -4.33 -10.78 14.22
C LEU A 55 -5.60 -11.20 13.46
N PRO A 56 -5.46 -11.58 12.18
CA PRO A 56 -6.56 -12.18 11.43
C PRO A 56 -7.09 -13.43 12.13
N PRO A 57 -8.37 -13.79 11.92
CA PRO A 57 -8.89 -15.07 12.36
C PRO A 57 -8.03 -16.24 11.83
N PRO A 58 -7.92 -17.36 12.57
CA PRO A 58 -7.01 -18.46 12.22
C PRO A 58 -7.21 -19.07 10.81
N GLY A 59 -8.41 -18.99 10.24
CA GLY A 59 -8.72 -19.47 8.89
C GLY A 59 -8.35 -18.49 7.77
N ASP A 60 -7.92 -17.28 8.14
CA ASP A 60 -7.73 -16.12 7.28
C ASP A 60 -6.26 -15.68 7.23
N VAL A 61 -5.41 -16.33 8.02
CA VAL A 61 -3.95 -16.17 8.00
C VAL A 61 -3.44 -16.88 6.75
N PRO A 62 -2.73 -16.20 5.83
CA PRO A 62 -2.03 -16.89 4.76
C PRO A 62 -1.13 -17.93 5.41
N SER A 63 -1.29 -19.21 5.02
CA SER A 63 -0.36 -20.22 5.50
C SER A 63 1.04 -19.74 5.18
N MET A 64 1.86 -19.51 6.20
CA MET A 64 3.31 -19.47 6.06
C MET A 64 3.68 -20.85 5.52
N GLU A 65 3.63 -21.06 4.21
CA GLU A 65 4.44 -22.10 3.59
C GLU A 65 5.88 -21.65 3.77
N GLU A 66 6.49 -22.04 4.89
CA GLU A 66 7.78 -21.52 5.35
C GLU A 66 8.83 -21.44 4.22
N PRO A 67 9.17 -20.24 3.73
CA PRO A 67 10.29 -20.06 2.83
C PRO A 67 11.35 -19.23 3.55
N SER A 68 11.65 -19.58 4.80
CA SER A 68 12.85 -19.15 5.53
C SER A 68 12.86 -19.88 6.86
N GLY A 69 13.87 -20.72 7.12
CA GLY A 69 14.05 -21.49 8.36
C GLY A 69 14.37 -20.63 9.58
N GLY A 70 13.56 -19.60 9.83
CA GLY A 70 13.54 -18.83 11.06
C GLY A 70 12.73 -19.54 12.15
N PRO A 71 12.99 -19.25 13.42
CA PRO A 71 12.22 -19.83 14.52
C PRO A 71 10.76 -19.34 14.47
N ALA A 72 9.81 -20.26 14.76
CA ALA A 72 8.40 -19.92 14.91
C ALA A 72 8.21 -18.76 15.93
N PRO A 73 7.22 -17.88 15.71
CA PRO A 73 6.97 -16.76 16.61
C PRO A 73 6.68 -17.26 18.02
N ARG A 74 7.33 -16.64 19.01
CA ARG A 74 7.26 -17.03 20.43
C ARG A 74 6.11 -16.34 21.18
N SER A 75 5.44 -15.39 20.54
CA SER A 75 4.30 -14.64 21.08
C SER A 75 3.40 -14.11 19.96
N LYS A 76 2.15 -13.78 20.29
CA LYS A 76 1.20 -13.15 19.34
C LYS A 76 1.66 -11.76 18.91
N LYS A 77 2.41 -11.07 19.77
CA LYS A 77 3.06 -9.80 19.43
C LYS A 77 4.13 -9.97 18.35
N GLU A 78 4.96 -10.99 18.48
CA GLU A 78 6.01 -11.30 17.49
C GLU A 78 5.40 -11.72 16.16
N GLU A 79 4.35 -12.54 16.19
CA GLU A 79 3.56 -12.90 15.01
C GLU A 79 2.99 -11.65 14.31
N PHE A 80 2.38 -10.73 15.05
CA PHE A 80 1.90 -9.47 14.49
C PHE A 80 3.02 -8.65 13.85
N LEU A 81 4.17 -8.50 14.53
CA LEU A 81 5.30 -7.74 14.01
C LEU A 81 5.85 -8.33 12.71
N LEU A 82 5.93 -9.66 12.61
CA LEU A 82 6.36 -10.36 11.39
C LEU A 82 5.35 -10.17 10.25
N LEU A 83 4.06 -10.30 10.53
CA LEU A 83 2.99 -10.11 9.54
C LEU A 83 2.87 -8.65 9.09
N SER A 84 3.30 -7.70 9.92
CA SER A 84 3.33 -6.26 9.62
C SER A 84 4.67 -5.77 9.09
N ASP A 85 5.61 -6.68 8.81
CA ASP A 85 6.88 -6.34 8.20
C ASP A 85 6.81 -6.51 6.68
N GLY A 86 7.07 -5.43 5.95
CA GLY A 86 6.99 -5.41 4.48
C GLY A 86 8.00 -6.37 3.84
N ASP A 87 9.16 -6.54 4.47
CA ASP A 87 10.23 -7.42 3.99
C ASP A 87 9.89 -8.91 4.17
N HIS A 88 8.94 -9.23 5.06
CA HIS A 88 8.46 -10.57 5.34
C HIS A 88 7.05 -10.83 4.78
N SER A 89 6.65 -10.07 3.75
CA SER A 89 5.36 -10.25 3.08
C SER A 89 5.13 -11.70 2.66
N LEU A 90 4.01 -12.27 3.13
CA LEU A 90 3.64 -13.67 2.90
C LEU A 90 3.11 -13.83 1.48
N LEU A 91 3.65 -14.83 0.76
CA LEU A 91 3.07 -15.23 -0.52
C LEU A 91 1.73 -15.92 -0.28
N LEU A 92 0.74 -15.53 -1.07
CA LEU A 92 -0.52 -16.23 -1.13
C LEU A 92 -0.39 -17.51 -1.97
N ALA A 93 -1.43 -18.35 -1.91
CA ALA A 93 -1.47 -19.63 -2.63
C ALA A 93 -1.36 -19.49 -4.16
N ASP A 94 -1.54 -18.29 -4.71
CA ASP A 94 -1.30 -18.01 -6.14
C ASP A 94 0.20 -17.91 -6.50
N GLY A 95 1.08 -17.85 -5.50
CA GLY A 95 2.53 -17.72 -5.64
C GLY A 95 3.00 -16.36 -6.17
N LEU A 96 2.09 -15.41 -6.39
CA LEU A 96 2.37 -14.13 -7.04
C LEU A 96 1.98 -12.95 -6.16
N THR A 97 0.85 -13.02 -5.47
CA THR A 97 0.40 -11.93 -4.61
C THR A 97 1.04 -12.06 -3.23
N SER A 98 1.59 -10.97 -2.72
CA SER A 98 2.09 -10.92 -1.35
C SER A 98 1.15 -10.14 -0.44
N SER A 99 1.10 -10.50 0.84
CA SER A 99 0.23 -9.87 1.84
C SER A 99 0.96 -9.57 3.14
N TRP A 100 0.50 -8.53 3.81
CA TRP A 100 0.97 -8.10 5.13
C TRP A 100 -0.18 -7.41 5.88
N LEU A 101 0.03 -7.10 7.16
CA LEU A 101 -0.93 -6.35 7.97
C LEU A 101 -0.52 -4.89 8.10
N ASP A 102 -1.46 -3.99 7.86
CA ASP A 102 -1.29 -2.59 8.19
C ASP A 102 -1.07 -2.40 9.70
N ARG A 103 -0.05 -1.63 10.07
CA ARG A 103 0.37 -1.48 11.48
C ARG A 103 -0.61 -0.68 12.32
N GLU A 104 -1.41 0.18 11.69
CA GLU A 104 -2.32 1.07 12.41
C GLU A 104 -3.72 0.47 12.51
N THR A 105 -4.23 -0.06 11.42
CA THR A 105 -5.59 -0.57 11.27
C THR A 105 -5.70 -2.08 11.47
N CYS A 106 -4.59 -2.82 11.46
CA CYS A 106 -4.54 -4.29 11.47
C CYS A 106 -5.27 -4.95 10.29
N ALA A 107 -5.66 -4.18 9.28
CA ALA A 107 -6.32 -4.71 8.10
C ALA A 107 -5.30 -5.29 7.11
N LYS A 108 -5.74 -6.27 6.32
CA LYS A 108 -4.87 -6.95 5.34
C LYS A 108 -4.55 -6.00 4.20
N CYS A 109 -3.28 -5.95 3.84
CA CYS A 109 -2.74 -5.28 2.67
C CYS A 109 -2.25 -6.30 1.65
N TYR A 110 -2.19 -5.89 0.38
CA TYR A 110 -1.79 -6.76 -0.72
C TYR A 110 -0.85 -6.03 -1.68
N MET A 111 0.10 -6.76 -2.26
CA MET A 111 0.91 -6.33 -3.40
C MET A 111 0.73 -7.35 -4.52
N ILE A 112 0.25 -6.86 -5.65
CA ILE A 112 0.11 -7.63 -6.88
C ILE A 112 1.28 -7.21 -7.79
N PRO A 113 2.30 -8.05 -7.96
CA PRO A 113 3.50 -7.67 -8.72
C PRO A 113 3.16 -7.45 -10.18
N ALA A 114 3.99 -6.70 -10.90
CA ALA A 114 3.81 -6.42 -12.32
C ALA A 114 3.60 -7.68 -13.17
N ARG A 115 4.23 -8.81 -12.79
CA ARG A 115 4.05 -10.12 -13.43
C ARG A 115 2.64 -10.71 -13.32
N ALA A 116 1.89 -10.34 -12.29
CA ALA A 116 0.50 -10.74 -12.11
C ALA A 116 -0.50 -9.72 -12.70
N LEU A 117 -0.01 -8.59 -13.23
CA LEU A 117 -0.83 -7.59 -13.88
C LEU A 117 -0.97 -7.89 -15.37
N HIS A 118 -2.11 -7.48 -15.93
CA HIS A 118 -2.25 -7.36 -17.37
C HIS A 118 -1.60 -6.06 -17.83
N ILE A 119 -0.56 -6.16 -18.64
CA ILE A 119 0.12 -5.02 -19.27
C ILE A 119 -0.03 -5.14 -20.79
N SER A 120 -0.63 -4.14 -21.42
CA SER A 120 -0.74 -4.10 -22.89
C SER A 120 0.64 -4.20 -23.54
N TRP A 121 0.81 -5.25 -24.33
CA TRP A 121 2.07 -5.63 -24.97
C TRP A 121 3.24 -5.94 -24.03
N GLY A 122 2.95 -6.32 -22.77
CA GLY A 122 3.98 -6.67 -21.77
C GLY A 122 4.92 -7.80 -22.21
N ASP A 123 4.46 -8.69 -23.09
CA ASP A 123 5.24 -9.79 -23.64
C ASP A 123 5.98 -9.43 -24.94
N THR A 124 5.96 -8.15 -25.35
CA THR A 124 6.67 -7.66 -26.54
C THR A 124 7.93 -6.90 -26.13
N PRO A 125 9.14 -7.49 -26.28
CA PRO A 125 10.39 -6.90 -25.80
C PRO A 125 10.72 -5.50 -26.35
N SER A 126 10.21 -5.19 -27.55
CA SER A 126 10.36 -3.86 -28.17
C SER A 126 9.60 -2.76 -27.44
N TYR A 127 8.60 -3.11 -26.62
CA TYR A 127 7.72 -2.19 -25.91
C TYR A 127 7.91 -2.27 -24.39
N TRP A 128 8.10 -3.47 -23.86
CA TRP A 128 8.29 -3.71 -22.44
C TRP A 128 9.46 -4.67 -22.19
N ARG A 129 10.27 -4.35 -21.19
CA ARG A 129 11.36 -5.19 -20.71
C ARG A 129 11.08 -5.61 -19.27
N TRP A 130 11.23 -6.88 -18.99
CA TRP A 130 11.15 -7.40 -17.63
C TRP A 130 12.52 -7.34 -16.98
N ILE A 131 12.61 -6.67 -15.84
CA ILE A 131 13.88 -6.44 -15.13
C ILE A 131 13.84 -7.09 -13.74
N ARG A 132 14.93 -7.76 -13.38
CA ARG A 132 15.15 -8.27 -12.02
C ARG A 132 15.82 -7.18 -11.20
N LEU A 133 15.21 -6.83 -10.08
CA LEU A 133 15.76 -5.85 -9.16
C LEU A 133 16.38 -6.57 -7.96
N PRO A 134 17.57 -6.16 -7.47
CA PRO A 134 18.16 -6.73 -6.27
C PRO A 134 17.20 -6.61 -5.08
N TYR A 135 17.14 -7.65 -4.24
CA TYR A 135 16.29 -7.72 -3.03
C TYR A 135 14.77 -7.80 -3.28
N TYR A 136 14.29 -7.61 -4.50
CA TYR A 136 12.87 -7.80 -4.84
C TYR A 136 12.62 -9.23 -5.32
N ARG A 137 11.56 -9.84 -4.78
CA ARG A 137 11.16 -11.22 -5.11
C ARG A 137 10.70 -11.37 -6.56
N PHE A 138 10.06 -10.35 -7.12
CA PHE A 138 9.44 -10.38 -8.44
C PHE A 138 10.10 -9.40 -9.41
N GLU A 139 10.02 -9.73 -10.71
CA GLU A 139 10.45 -8.83 -11.78
C GLU A 139 9.54 -7.61 -11.90
N ALA A 140 10.15 -6.45 -12.14
CA ALA A 140 9.45 -5.23 -12.51
C ALA A 140 9.32 -5.12 -14.03
N ALA A 141 8.32 -4.37 -14.50
CA ALA A 141 8.08 -4.11 -15.92
C ALA A 141 8.57 -2.71 -16.29
N GLU A 142 9.59 -2.63 -17.14
CA GLU A 142 10.11 -1.38 -17.69
C GLU A 142 9.52 -1.10 -19.07
N LEU A 143 8.94 0.08 -19.22
CA LEU A 143 8.39 0.56 -20.47
C LEU A 143 9.50 1.12 -21.36
N VAL A 144 9.81 0.42 -22.45
CA VAL A 144 10.83 0.80 -23.43
C VAL A 144 10.31 1.93 -24.31
N TYR A 145 9.17 1.72 -24.97
CA TYR A 145 8.59 2.67 -25.92
C TYR A 145 7.18 2.28 -26.35
N VAL A 146 6.17 3.14 -26.16
CA VAL A 146 4.80 2.94 -26.66
C VAL A 146 4.07 4.24 -26.97
N PHE A 147 3.01 4.18 -27.78
CA PHE A 147 2.08 5.30 -27.96
C PHE A 147 0.88 5.28 -27.02
N TRP A 148 0.39 4.11 -26.65
CA TRP A 148 -0.68 3.95 -25.66
C TRP A 148 -0.37 2.73 -24.80
N PHE A 149 -0.92 2.65 -23.60
CA PHE A 149 -0.83 1.44 -22.81
C PHE A 149 -1.99 1.36 -21.84
N GLU A 150 -2.26 0.15 -21.36
CA GLU A 150 -3.19 -0.11 -20.28
C GLU A 150 -2.53 -1.11 -19.33
N ILE A 151 -2.50 -0.75 -18.04
CA ILE A 151 -2.13 -1.67 -16.96
C ILE A 151 -3.41 -1.96 -16.20
N ARG A 152 -3.72 -3.24 -15.98
CA ARG A 152 -4.87 -3.68 -15.20
C ARG A 152 -4.45 -4.73 -14.19
N GLY A 153 -5.11 -4.73 -13.06
CA GLY A 153 -5.12 -5.88 -12.18
C GLY A 153 -6.47 -6.03 -11.50
N LYS A 154 -6.57 -7.09 -10.72
CA LYS A 154 -7.79 -7.47 -10.03
C LYS A 154 -7.45 -8.11 -8.70
N ILE A 155 -8.34 -7.95 -7.73
CA ILE A 155 -8.32 -8.70 -6.49
C ILE A 155 -9.71 -9.31 -6.23
N PRO A 156 -9.80 -10.59 -5.82
CA PRO A 156 -11.05 -11.16 -5.33
C PRO A 156 -11.53 -10.44 -4.06
N GLY A 157 -12.79 -10.00 -4.03
CA GLY A 157 -13.37 -9.29 -2.90
C GLY A 157 -13.29 -10.07 -1.59
N LYS A 158 -13.43 -11.40 -1.64
CA LYS A 158 -13.27 -12.30 -0.47
C LYS A 158 -11.93 -12.19 0.27
N MET A 159 -10.89 -11.65 -0.37
CA MET A 159 -9.59 -11.44 0.27
C MET A 159 -9.58 -10.16 1.12
N LEU A 160 -10.49 -9.22 0.86
CA LEU A 160 -10.53 -7.94 1.54
C LEU A 160 -11.35 -8.02 2.84
N SER A 161 -10.94 -7.25 3.84
CA SER A 161 -11.71 -7.14 5.08
C SER A 161 -13.06 -6.47 4.82
N GLN A 162 -14.14 -7.09 5.27
CA GLN A 162 -15.51 -6.54 5.16
C GLN A 162 -15.64 -5.22 5.94
N GLY A 163 -16.50 -4.32 5.47
CA GLY A 163 -16.79 -3.06 6.14
C GLY A 163 -15.60 -2.09 6.16
N SER A 164 -14.65 -2.25 5.25
CA SER A 164 -13.41 -1.47 5.20
C SER A 164 -13.28 -0.71 3.88
N ALA A 165 -12.77 0.52 3.96
CA ALA A 165 -12.36 1.28 2.78
C ALA A 165 -10.94 0.89 2.37
N TYR A 166 -10.72 0.73 1.08
CA TYR A 166 -9.43 0.38 0.49
C TYR A 166 -9.07 1.36 -0.62
N ALA A 167 -7.78 1.59 -0.80
CA ALA A 167 -7.22 2.35 -1.90
C ALA A 167 -6.19 1.50 -2.66
N ALA A 168 -6.20 1.63 -3.98
CA ALA A 168 -5.23 0.98 -4.86
C ALA A 168 -4.14 1.98 -5.26
N TYR A 169 -2.88 1.59 -5.15
CA TYR A 169 -1.72 2.41 -5.46
C TYR A 169 -0.84 1.69 -6.48
N ILE A 170 -0.49 2.34 -7.58
CA ILE A 170 0.60 1.84 -8.43
C ILE A 170 1.93 2.23 -7.81
N VAL A 171 2.85 1.27 -7.69
CA VAL A 171 4.21 1.48 -7.18
C VAL A 171 5.19 1.40 -8.35
N PHE A 172 5.93 2.48 -8.58
CA PHE A 172 6.72 2.65 -9.79
C PHE A 172 7.97 3.53 -9.59
N LYS A 173 8.87 3.46 -10.55
CA LYS A 173 10.02 4.35 -10.72
C LYS A 173 10.02 4.92 -12.13
N THR A 174 10.75 6.00 -12.32
CA THR A 174 11.02 6.55 -13.65
C THR A 174 12.53 6.52 -13.91
N THR A 175 12.90 6.27 -15.17
CA THR A 175 14.28 6.43 -15.62
C THR A 175 14.58 7.90 -15.92
N ASP A 176 15.85 8.30 -15.89
CA ASP A 176 16.29 9.64 -16.30
C ASP A 176 15.86 10.02 -17.71
N GLN A 177 15.70 9.03 -18.59
CA GLN A 177 15.24 9.23 -19.96
C GLN A 177 13.73 9.04 -20.14
N SER A 178 12.95 9.19 -19.07
CA SER A 178 11.49 9.03 -19.12
C SER A 178 10.82 10.19 -19.86
N THR A 179 9.83 9.89 -20.70
CA THR A 179 9.08 10.91 -21.46
C THR A 179 7.61 10.55 -21.57
N GLY A 180 6.74 11.56 -21.69
CA GLY A 180 5.31 11.36 -21.94
C GLY A 180 4.49 10.77 -20.79
N LEU A 181 5.07 10.74 -19.58
CA LEU A 181 4.44 10.21 -18.36
C LEU A 181 3.71 11.29 -17.56
N GLY A 182 4.03 12.57 -17.75
CA GLY A 182 3.38 13.70 -17.07
C GLY A 182 2.23 14.36 -17.84
N TYR A 183 2.18 14.25 -19.17
CA TYR A 183 1.15 14.90 -20.00
C TYR A 183 0.96 14.18 -21.35
N PRO A 184 -0.28 14.12 -21.89
CA PRO A 184 -1.57 14.32 -21.20
C PRO A 184 -1.76 13.43 -19.96
N PRO A 185 -2.62 13.85 -19.02
CA PRO A 185 -2.94 13.03 -17.85
C PRO A 185 -3.40 11.62 -18.23
N LEU A 186 -3.08 10.67 -17.36
CA LEU A 186 -3.52 9.29 -17.46
C LEU A 186 -4.89 9.15 -16.78
N LYS A 187 -5.67 8.16 -17.21
CA LYS A 187 -6.93 7.81 -16.55
C LYS A 187 -6.69 6.64 -15.62
N ALA A 188 -6.89 6.85 -14.33
CA ALA A 188 -6.98 5.77 -13.36
C ALA A 188 -8.46 5.42 -13.12
N SER A 189 -8.74 4.15 -12.84
CA SER A 189 -10.07 3.74 -12.39
C SER A 189 -10.05 2.50 -11.52
N VAL A 190 -11.04 2.43 -10.63
CA VAL A 190 -11.37 1.27 -9.82
C VAL A 190 -12.82 0.88 -10.10
N ILE A 191 -13.06 -0.41 -10.34
CA ILE A 191 -14.37 -0.95 -10.75
C ILE A 191 -14.62 -2.24 -9.95
N SER A 192 -15.80 -2.38 -9.36
CA SER A 192 -16.26 -3.62 -8.73
C SER A 192 -17.35 -4.30 -9.56
N VAL A 193 -17.48 -5.63 -9.42
CA VAL A 193 -18.59 -6.39 -10.02
C VAL A 193 -19.95 -5.92 -9.49
N ALA A 194 -20.02 -5.41 -8.26
CA ALA A 194 -21.21 -4.81 -7.66
C ALA A 194 -21.66 -3.46 -8.30
N GLY A 195 -20.97 -3.00 -9.36
CA GLY A 195 -21.34 -1.80 -10.11
C GLY A 195 -20.71 -0.50 -9.61
N TRP A 196 -19.95 -0.53 -8.51
CA TRP A 196 -19.15 0.63 -8.10
C TRP A 196 -18.07 0.93 -9.12
N LYS A 197 -17.97 2.19 -9.56
CA LYS A 197 -16.93 2.65 -10.47
C LYS A 197 -16.48 4.05 -10.08
N SER A 198 -15.18 4.19 -9.85
CA SER A 198 -14.51 5.48 -9.65
C SER A 198 -13.44 5.66 -10.72
N SER A 199 -13.24 6.89 -11.19
CA SER A 199 -12.14 7.21 -12.09
C SER A 199 -11.65 8.63 -11.88
N CYS A 200 -10.34 8.84 -11.92
CA CYS A 200 -9.71 10.14 -11.81
C CYS A 200 -8.66 10.34 -12.91
N GLN A 201 -8.20 11.59 -13.06
CA GLN A 201 -7.06 11.92 -13.90
C GLN A 201 -5.81 11.98 -13.02
N VAL A 202 -4.72 11.40 -13.50
CA VAL A 202 -3.48 11.25 -12.73
C VAL A 202 -2.25 11.59 -13.57
N SER A 203 -1.15 11.95 -12.92
CA SER A 203 0.15 12.14 -13.55
C SER A 203 1.16 11.19 -12.90
N LEU A 204 2.09 10.65 -13.69
CA LEU A 204 3.21 9.85 -13.16
C LEU A 204 4.48 10.69 -12.94
N GLN A 205 4.43 12.00 -13.21
CA GLN A 205 5.52 12.95 -12.97
C GLN A 205 4.99 14.14 -12.17
N SER A 206 5.65 14.45 -11.05
CA SER A 206 5.51 15.75 -10.38
C SER A 206 6.47 16.74 -11.02
N TYR A 207 5.95 17.84 -11.54
CA TYR A 207 6.79 18.97 -11.93
C TYR A 207 7.00 19.83 -10.68
N ASP A 208 8.23 19.91 -10.19
CA ASP A 208 8.54 20.88 -9.15
C ASP A 208 8.67 22.26 -9.79
N ASP A 209 7.94 23.24 -9.26
CA ASP A 209 7.86 24.61 -9.79
C ASP A 209 9.17 25.40 -9.55
N SER A 210 10.17 24.80 -8.88
CA SER A 210 11.37 25.46 -8.37
C SER A 210 12.57 25.50 -9.34
N GLU A 211 12.56 24.74 -10.44
CA GLU A 211 13.73 24.61 -11.34
C GLU A 211 13.67 25.46 -12.63
N TYR A 212 12.69 26.36 -12.78
CA TYR A 212 12.54 27.15 -14.02
C TYR A 212 12.47 28.67 -13.77
N GLU A 213 13.52 29.24 -13.17
CA GLU A 213 13.76 30.69 -13.25
C GLU A 213 14.52 31.11 -14.52
N ASP A 214 15.13 30.19 -15.28
CA ASP A 214 15.95 30.57 -16.44
C ASP A 214 15.55 29.81 -17.71
N GLY A 215 14.43 30.23 -18.33
CA GLY A 215 14.19 30.30 -19.78
C GLY A 215 14.41 29.07 -20.70
N ALA A 216 14.87 27.93 -20.22
CA ALA A 216 15.27 26.77 -21.02
C ALA A 216 14.24 25.66 -20.89
N MET A 217 13.14 25.78 -21.65
CA MET A 217 12.18 24.70 -21.82
C MET A 217 12.83 23.56 -22.62
N PRO A 218 12.81 22.29 -22.17
CA PRO A 218 13.16 21.17 -23.02
C PRO A 218 12.17 21.10 -24.18
N TYR A 219 12.69 21.14 -25.41
CA TYR A 219 11.98 21.22 -26.70
C TYR A 219 10.98 20.07 -27.00
N THR A 220 10.61 19.24 -26.04
CA THR A 220 9.80 18.03 -26.26
C THR A 220 8.42 18.04 -25.60
N CYS A 221 8.08 19.01 -24.74
CA CYS A 221 6.72 19.15 -24.20
C CYS A 221 6.38 20.62 -23.94
N SER A 222 5.57 21.22 -24.81
CA SER A 222 4.88 22.47 -24.50
C SER A 222 3.84 22.17 -23.42
N VAL A 223 4.22 22.28 -22.15
CA VAL A 223 3.26 22.25 -21.03
C VAL A 223 2.25 23.37 -21.30
N PRO A 224 0.95 23.08 -21.47
CA PRO A 224 -0.01 24.10 -21.88
C PRO A 224 -0.06 25.27 -20.88
N HIS A 225 -0.21 26.49 -21.39
CA HIS A 225 -0.55 27.65 -20.57
C HIS A 225 -1.81 27.29 -19.75
N GLY A 226 -1.72 27.30 -18.42
CA GLY A 226 -2.78 26.84 -17.54
C GLY A 226 -2.59 25.44 -16.93
N TRP A 227 -1.43 24.79 -17.09
CA TRP A 227 -1.09 23.54 -16.40
C TRP A 227 -1.30 23.60 -14.88
N ARG A 228 -1.01 24.73 -14.23
CA ARG A 228 -1.34 24.95 -12.80
C ARG A 228 -2.82 24.80 -12.49
N ALA A 229 -3.71 25.17 -13.40
CA ALA A 229 -5.15 24.98 -13.24
C ALA A 229 -5.56 23.53 -13.48
N LEU A 230 -4.91 22.83 -14.43
CA LEU A 230 -5.10 21.39 -14.69
C LEU A 230 -4.59 20.50 -13.54
N CYS A 231 -3.46 20.86 -12.92
CA CYS A 231 -2.86 20.09 -11.82
C CYS A 231 -3.69 20.08 -10.55
N ARG A 232 -4.57 21.06 -10.34
CA ARG A 232 -5.37 21.15 -9.11
C ARG A 232 -6.25 19.92 -8.89
N ASP A 233 -6.70 19.30 -9.97
CA ASP A 233 -7.58 18.12 -9.92
C ASP A 233 -6.83 16.81 -10.25
N LEU A 234 -5.51 16.87 -10.45
CA LEU A 234 -4.69 15.69 -10.74
C LEU A 234 -4.20 15.04 -9.45
N VAL A 235 -4.33 13.71 -9.39
CA VAL A 235 -3.58 12.93 -8.41
C VAL A 235 -2.12 12.88 -8.88
N LEU A 236 -1.21 13.30 -8.00
CA LEU A 236 0.23 13.34 -8.24
C LEU A 236 0.92 12.22 -7.45
N PRO A 237 2.06 11.72 -7.93
CA PRO A 237 2.77 10.65 -7.25
C PRO A 237 3.49 11.19 -6.01
N GLN A 238 3.70 10.33 -5.03
CA GLN A 238 4.45 10.64 -3.81
C GLN A 238 5.66 9.72 -3.71
N GLU A 239 6.79 10.28 -3.28
CA GLU A 239 8.00 9.50 -3.02
C GLU A 239 7.88 8.76 -1.68
N ARG A 240 8.25 7.48 -1.69
CA ARG A 240 8.29 6.58 -0.52
C ARG A 240 9.68 6.59 0.11
N GLY A 241 9.75 6.17 1.37
CA GLY A 241 11.04 6.02 2.08
C GLY A 241 11.98 4.95 1.49
N ASP A 242 11.48 4.06 0.63
CA ASP A 242 12.25 3.04 -0.10
C ASP A 242 12.76 3.54 -1.47
N GLY A 243 12.52 4.82 -1.79
CA GLY A 243 12.91 5.46 -3.04
C GLY A 243 12.03 5.09 -4.24
N TRP A 244 10.92 4.35 -4.06
CA TRP A 244 9.89 4.20 -5.08
C TRP A 244 8.88 5.34 -5.03
N MET A 245 8.21 5.58 -6.15
CA MET A 245 7.03 6.43 -6.19
C MET A 245 5.77 5.58 -6.00
N GLU A 246 4.77 6.13 -5.32
CA GLU A 246 3.41 5.61 -5.32
C GLU A 246 2.40 6.63 -5.84
N LEU A 247 1.35 6.15 -6.50
CA LEU A 247 0.27 6.99 -7.02
C LEU A 247 -1.07 6.29 -6.80
N GLU A 248 -2.02 7.00 -6.21
CA GLU A 248 -3.37 6.48 -5.98
C GLU A 248 -4.15 6.34 -7.30
N LEU A 249 -4.68 5.14 -7.54
CA LEU A 249 -5.56 4.82 -8.66
C LEU A 249 -7.04 5.00 -8.33
N GLY A 250 -7.37 5.00 -7.04
CA GLY A 250 -8.68 5.33 -6.49
C GLY A 250 -9.02 4.55 -5.22
N VAL A 251 -10.09 5.01 -4.56
CA VAL A 251 -10.67 4.42 -3.34
C VAL A 251 -11.94 3.63 -3.66
N PHE A 252 -12.15 2.54 -2.94
CA PHE A 252 -13.36 1.72 -2.99
C PHE A 252 -13.69 1.16 -1.61
N TYR A 253 -14.94 0.72 -1.42
CA TYR A 253 -15.40 0.20 -0.14
C TYR A 253 -15.81 -1.26 -0.29
N LYS A 254 -15.34 -2.13 0.61
CA LYS A 254 -15.72 -3.54 0.63
C LYS A 254 -16.97 -3.71 1.48
N ASP A 255 -18.10 -3.95 0.82
CA ASP A 255 -19.39 -4.24 1.47
C ASP A 255 -20.10 -5.40 0.78
N GLY A 256 -20.36 -6.49 1.51
CA GLY A 256 -21.28 -7.58 1.18
C GLY A 256 -20.92 -8.49 0.00
N ASP A 257 -20.40 -7.96 -1.11
CA ASP A 257 -20.12 -8.71 -2.34
C ASP A 257 -18.67 -9.20 -2.39
N ASP A 258 -18.49 -10.49 -2.64
CA ASP A 258 -17.18 -11.15 -2.78
C ASP A 258 -16.67 -11.16 -4.23
N GLY A 259 -17.35 -10.44 -5.12
CA GLY A 259 -16.94 -10.20 -6.51
C GLY A 259 -15.56 -9.57 -6.64
N GLU A 260 -15.05 -9.53 -7.88
CA GLU A 260 -13.73 -8.97 -8.16
C GLU A 260 -13.75 -7.43 -8.11
N VAL A 261 -12.68 -6.86 -7.55
CA VAL A 261 -12.38 -5.44 -7.70
C VAL A 261 -11.24 -5.31 -8.70
N GLY A 262 -11.52 -4.68 -9.84
CA GLY A 262 -10.55 -4.34 -10.87
C GLY A 262 -10.04 -2.92 -10.73
N PHE A 263 -8.78 -2.73 -11.09
CA PHE A 263 -8.13 -1.43 -11.12
C PHE A 263 -7.34 -1.28 -12.42
N SER A 264 -7.25 -0.07 -12.95
CA SER A 264 -6.58 0.19 -14.21
C SER A 264 -5.93 1.55 -14.29
N LEU A 265 -4.81 1.61 -14.99
CA LEU A 265 -4.15 2.84 -15.42
C LEU A 265 -4.08 2.82 -16.96
N LEU A 266 -4.75 3.78 -17.59
CA LEU A 266 -4.93 3.84 -19.04
C LEU A 266 -4.39 5.15 -19.60
N GLN A 267 -3.65 5.04 -20.70
CA GLN A 267 -3.19 6.17 -21.48
C GLN A 267 -3.41 5.90 -22.97
N THR A 268 -4.28 6.67 -23.61
CA THR A 268 -4.72 6.46 -25.01
C THR A 268 -4.17 7.48 -26.00
N GLN A 269 -3.56 8.58 -25.54
CA GLN A 269 -3.11 9.67 -26.40
C GLN A 269 -1.87 9.27 -27.19
N ALA A 270 -1.79 9.62 -28.48
CA ALA A 270 -0.77 9.12 -29.40
C ALA A 270 0.62 9.80 -29.30
N HIS A 271 1.08 10.13 -28.09
CA HIS A 271 2.45 10.58 -27.83
C HIS A 271 3.32 9.46 -27.25
N VAL A 272 4.63 9.56 -27.43
CA VAL A 272 5.57 8.54 -26.95
C VAL A 272 5.63 8.50 -25.42
N LYS A 273 5.51 7.30 -24.84
CA LYS A 273 5.88 6.99 -23.45
C LYS A 273 7.05 6.04 -23.39
N ARG A 274 7.97 6.31 -22.46
CA ARG A 274 9.11 5.46 -22.14
C ARG A 274 9.59 5.75 -20.72
N GLY A 275 10.34 4.80 -20.17
CA GLY A 275 11.06 4.98 -18.92
C GLY A 275 10.21 4.81 -17.66
N LEU A 276 9.01 4.23 -17.75
CA LEU A 276 8.21 3.83 -16.60
C LEU A 276 8.65 2.44 -16.12
N ILE A 277 9.01 2.28 -14.86
CA ILE A 277 9.32 0.99 -14.24
C ILE A 277 8.24 0.66 -13.22
N VAL A 278 7.44 -0.36 -13.45
CA VAL A 278 6.33 -0.75 -12.57
C VAL A 278 6.75 -1.92 -11.71
N GLN A 279 6.69 -1.76 -10.39
CA GLN A 279 6.86 -2.86 -9.44
C GLN A 279 5.59 -3.69 -9.34
N GLY A 280 4.44 -3.02 -9.21
CA GLY A 280 3.15 -3.66 -8.98
C GLY A 280 2.08 -2.67 -8.52
N ILE A 281 0.98 -3.22 -8.01
CA ILE A 281 -0.12 -2.46 -7.41
C ILE A 281 -0.33 -2.93 -5.98
N GLU A 282 -0.26 -1.98 -5.04
CA GLU A 282 -0.57 -2.18 -3.64
C GLU A 282 -2.04 -1.85 -3.35
N ILE A 283 -2.68 -2.66 -2.52
CA ILE A 283 -4.05 -2.45 -2.04
C ILE A 283 -3.97 -2.33 -0.52
N ARG A 284 -4.29 -1.14 -0.01
CA ARG A 284 -4.12 -0.78 1.40
C ARG A 284 -5.43 -0.21 1.96
N PRO A 285 -5.68 -0.34 3.27
CA PRO A 285 -6.78 0.37 3.93
C PRO A 285 -6.68 1.88 3.65
N ALA A 286 -7.80 2.50 3.29
CA ALA A 286 -7.85 3.94 3.08
C ALA A 286 -8.11 4.61 4.45
N ASN A 287 -7.16 5.43 4.90
CA ASN A 287 -7.33 6.23 6.11
C ASN A 287 -8.38 7.32 5.86
N ARG A 288 -9.40 7.39 6.73
CA ARG A 288 -10.36 8.50 6.80
C ARG A 288 -9.87 9.57 7.76
#